data_AF-A0A382L2V4-F1
#
_entry.id   AF-A0A382L2V4-F1
#
_cell.length_a   1.000
_cell.length_b   1.000
_cell.length_c   1.000
_cell.angle_alpha   90.00
_cell.angle_beta   90.00
_cell.angle_gamma   90.00
#
_symmetry.space_group_name_H-M   'P 1'
#
loop_
_entity.id
_entity.type
_entity.pdbx_description
1 polymer ?
#
loop_
_entity_poly.entity_id
_entity_poly.type
_entity_poly.pdbx_seq_one_letter_code
_entity_poly.pdbx_strand_id
1 'polypeptide(L)' 'MKILFVRHAETDWNKANRFQGIVDIDISEHGKSQANLLSEYLYKQIPS' A
#
# COMPACT_ATOMS: atom_id res chain seq x y z
N MET A 1 10.63 7.89 -20.63
CA MET A 1 10.80 7.28 -19.29
C MET A 1 9.53 7.53 -18.50
N LYS A 2 8.92 6.49 -17.89
CA LYS A 2 7.73 6.62 -17.03
C LYS A 2 8.12 6.23 -15.62
N ILE A 3 7.86 7.10 -14.64
CA ILE A 3 8.09 6.85 -13.21
C ILE A 3 6.73 6.83 -12.51
N LEU A 4 6.55 5.86 -11.61
CA LEU A 4 5.34 5.71 -10.80
C LEU A 4 5.72 5.83 -9.34
N PHE A 5 4.97 6.66 -8.60
CA PHE A 5 5.10 6.77 -7.15
C PHE A 5 3.90 6.11 -6.49
N VAL A 6 4.17 5.29 -5.48
CA VAL A 6 3.15 4.54 -4.73
C VAL A 6 3.43 4.72 -3.24
N ARG A 7 2.39 5.00 -2.47
CA ARG A 7 2.45 4.96 -1.00
C ARG A 7 2.12 3.53 -0.53
N HIS A 8 2.74 3.09 0.55
CA HIS A 8 2.39 1.82 1.19
C HIS A 8 0.91 1.78 1.60
N ALA A 9 0.36 0.57 1.70
CA ALA A 9 -1.00 0.34 2.12
C ALA A 9 -1.20 0.62 3.62
N GLU A 10 -2.46 0.74 4.06
CA GLU A 10 -2.82 1.01 5.45
C GLU A 10 -2.16 0.02 6.43
N THR A 11 -1.56 0.56 7.50
CA THR A 11 -1.10 -0.23 8.67
C THR A 11 -2.13 -0.16 9.81
N ASP A 12 -2.07 -1.10 10.74
CA ASP A 12 -2.95 -1.07 11.93
C ASP A 12 -2.81 0.24 12.72
N TRP A 13 -1.65 0.87 12.67
CA TRP A 13 -1.39 2.15 13.34
C TRP A 13 -1.95 3.35 12.59
N ASN A 14 -2.02 3.30 11.25
CA ASN A 14 -2.75 4.33 10.50
C ASN A 14 -4.23 4.33 10.90
N LYS A 15 -4.84 3.14 10.98
CA LYS A 15 -6.22 2.97 11.44
C LYS A 15 -6.43 3.46 12.88
N ALA A 16 -5.46 3.23 13.75
CA ALA A 16 -5.50 3.68 15.14
C ALA A 16 -5.07 5.15 15.35
N ASN A 17 -4.79 5.91 14.28
CA ASN A 17 -4.25 7.27 14.33
C ASN A 17 -3.00 7.40 15.22
N ARG A 18 -2.10 6.42 15.17
CA ARG A 18 -0.84 6.39 15.92
C ARG A 18 0.32 6.84 15.05
N PHE A 19 1.25 7.57 15.65
CA PHE A 19 2.49 7.92 14.99
C PHE A 19 3.42 6.70 14.93
N GLN A 20 3.83 6.31 13.72
CA GLN A 20 4.59 5.08 13.48
C GLN A 20 6.11 5.27 13.58
N GLY A 21 6.63 6.41 13.14
CA GLY A 21 8.08 6.66 13.11
C GLY A 21 8.83 5.62 12.27
N ILE A 22 9.85 5.00 12.87
CA ILE A 22 10.67 3.94 12.26
C ILE A 22 10.23 2.53 12.69
N VAL A 23 9.11 2.41 13.38
CA VAL A 23 8.62 1.12 13.88
C VAL A 23 8.06 0.30 12.74
N ASP A 24 8.48 -0.95 12.66
CA ASP A 24 7.99 -1.93 11.69
C ASP A 24 6.62 -2.44 12.13
N ILE A 25 5.56 -1.96 11.47
CA ILE A 25 4.17 -2.34 11.74
C ILE A 25 3.62 -2.96 10.47
N ASP A 26 3.02 -4.14 10.63
CA ASP A 26 2.35 -4.84 9.55
C ASP A 26 1.19 -4.04 8.94
N ILE A 27 0.91 -4.32 7.67
CA ILE A 27 -0.27 -3.81 6.98
C ILE A 27 -1.54 -4.43 7.55
N SER A 28 -2.61 -3.64 7.66
CA SER A 28 -3.91 -4.12 8.14
C SER A 28 -4.55 -5.05 7.10
N GLU A 29 -5.62 -5.77 7.47
CA GLU A 29 -6.41 -6.56 6.50
C GLU A 29 -6.98 -5.68 5.37
N HIS A 30 -7.32 -4.43 5.68
CA HIS A 30 -7.69 -3.44 4.69
C HIS A 30 -6.49 -3.06 3.81
N GLY A 31 -5.31 -2.88 4.40
CA GLY A 31 -4.07 -2.63 3.68
C GLY A 31 -3.71 -3.76 2.69
N LYS A 32 -3.89 -5.03 3.08
CA LYS A 32 -3.72 -6.18 2.17
C LYS A 32 -4.66 -6.10 0.97
N SER A 33 -5.92 -5.72 1.21
CA SER A 33 -6.91 -5.54 0.14
C SER A 33 -6.53 -4.39 -0.80
N GLN A 34 -6.02 -3.27 -0.27
CA GLN A 34 -5.52 -2.14 -1.06
C GLN A 34 -4.34 -2.55 -1.95
N ALA A 35 -3.39 -3.32 -1.41
CA ALA A 35 -2.24 -3.80 -2.17
C ALA A 35 -2.66 -4.72 -3.34
N ASN A 36 -3.64 -5.61 -3.12
CA ASN A 36 -4.18 -6.47 -4.15
C ASN A 36 -4.86 -5.68 -5.28
N LEU A 37 -5.72 -4.72 -4.93
CA LEU A 37 -6.40 -3.87 -5.92
C LEU A 37 -5.40 -3.04 -6.74
N LEU A 38 -4.36 -2.52 -6.09
CA LEU A 38 -3.30 -1.78 -6.79
C LEU A 38 -2.53 -2.69 -7.75
N SER A 39 -2.21 -3.91 -7.33
CA SER A 39 -1.53 -4.90 -8.17
C SER A 39 -2.35 -5.20 -9.43
N GLU A 40 -3.66 -5.47 -9.28
CA GLU A 40 -4.57 -5.70 -10.41
C GLU A 40 -4.66 -4.50 -11.35
N TYR A 41 -4.72 -3.29 -10.79
CA TYR A 41 -4.76 -2.06 -11.58
C TYR A 41 -3.48 -1.86 -12.38
N LEU A 42 -2.32 -2.01 -11.75
CA LEU A 42 -1.02 -1.83 -12.41
C LEU A 42 -0.77 -2.89 -13.48
N TYR A 43 -1.15 -4.14 -13.24
CA TYR A 43 -1.06 -5.22 -14.22
C TYR A 43 -1.82 -4.90 -15.51
N LYS A 44 -3.01 -4.29 -15.40
CA LYS A 44 -3.80 -3.87 -16.57
C LYS A 44 -3.19 -2.66 -17.31
N GLN A 45 -2.45 -1.82 -16.59
CA GLN A 45 -1.95 -0.53 -17.10
C GLN A 45 -0.51 -0.58 -17.63
N ILE A 46 0.23 -1.64 -17.33
CA ILE A 46 1.61 -1.84 -17.76
C ILE A 46 1.64 -3.10 -18.63
N PRO A 47 1.56 -2.97 -19.97
CA PRO A 47 1.79 -4.10 -20.85
C PRO A 47 3.24 -4.59 -20.68
N SER A 48 3.42 -5.92 -20.67
CA SER A 48 4.71 -6.61 -20.61
C SER A 48 5.58 -6.36 -21.83
#